data_AF-A0A0Q5EFQ4-F1
#
_entry.id   AF-A0A0Q5EFQ4-F1
#
_cell.length_a   1.000
_cell.length_b   1.000
_cell.length_c   1.000
_cell.angle_alpha   90.00
_cell.angle_beta   90.00
_cell.angle_gamma   90.00
#
_symmetry.space_group_name_H-M   'P 1'
#
loop_
_entity.id
_entity.type
_entity.pdbx_description
1 polymer ?
#
loop_
_entity_poly.entity_id
_entity_poly.type
_entity_poly.pdbx_seq_one_letter_code
_entity_poly.pdbx_strand_id
1 'polypeptide(L)'
;MTQVIVAATAVQRMSDESPGRIEAEIVDAAGRAHRLVITVPERASHAATASTDVPFRLGLRAEYVRMEGRTVEVRFADGVTTTEGLGGVCLDPDIVHWL
;
A
#
# COMPACT_ATOMS: atom_id res chain seq x y z
N MET A 1 -1.79 -5.37 -18.66
CA MET A 1 -1.01 -4.94 -17.49
C MET A 1 -1.03 -6.05 -16.46
N THR A 2 0.12 -6.34 -15.84
CA THR A 2 0.24 -7.41 -14.84
C THR A 2 -0.07 -6.83 -13.47
N GLN A 3 -1.03 -7.41 -12.75
CA GLN A 3 -1.37 -6.97 -11.40
C GLN A 3 -0.51 -7.69 -10.37
N VAL A 4 -0.15 -6.96 -9.31
CA VAL A 4 0.59 -7.49 -8.18
C VAL A 4 -0.04 -7.02 -6.87
N ILE A 5 0.25 -7.74 -5.79
CA ILE A 5 -0.04 -7.33 -4.42
C ILE A 5 1.27 -6.96 -3.75
N VAL A 6 1.31 -5.78 -3.15
CA VAL A 6 2.46 -5.24 -2.46
C VAL A 6 2.22 -5.26 -0.97
N ALA A 7 3.14 -5.83 -0.20
CA ALA A 7 3.05 -5.82 1.25
C ALA A 7 3.30 -4.39 1.79
N ALA A 8 2.39 -3.90 2.61
CA ALA A 8 2.50 -2.64 3.34
C ALA A 8 2.09 -2.82 4.81
N THR A 9 2.43 -1.86 5.65
CA THR A 9 2.08 -1.88 7.08
C THR A 9 1.18 -0.70 7.41
N ALA A 10 -0.05 -0.95 7.87
CA ALA A 10 -0.88 0.09 8.45
C ALA A 10 -0.25 0.53 9.76
N VAL A 11 -0.01 1.83 9.90
CA VAL A 11 0.65 2.41 11.08
C VAL A 11 -0.29 3.27 11.91
N GLN A 12 -1.29 3.89 11.27
CA GLN A 12 -2.20 4.81 11.94
C GLN A 12 -3.57 4.77 11.28
N ARG A 13 -4.61 4.89 12.10
CA ARG A 13 -5.96 5.20 11.65
C ARG A 13 -6.14 6.70 11.63
N MET A 14 -6.58 7.22 10.51
CA MET A 14 -6.84 8.65 10.34
C MET A 14 -8.31 9.00 10.58
N SER A 15 -9.22 8.06 10.33
CA SER A 15 -10.66 8.26 10.49
C SER A 15 -11.37 6.93 10.67
N ASP A 16 -12.22 6.87 11.69
CA ASP A 16 -13.23 5.81 11.87
C ASP A 16 -14.56 6.17 11.16
N GLU A 17 -14.71 7.41 10.66
CA GLU A 17 -15.85 7.82 9.83
C GLU A 17 -15.78 7.20 8.43
N SER A 18 -16.94 6.85 7.86
CA SER A 18 -17.05 6.19 6.55
C SER A 18 -16.93 7.19 5.38
N PRO A 19 -16.08 6.92 4.36
CA PRO A 19 -15.16 5.79 4.28
C PRO A 19 -13.93 5.98 5.18
N GLY A 20 -13.55 4.89 5.88
CA GLY A 20 -12.41 4.90 6.79
C GLY A 20 -11.12 5.23 6.06
N ARG A 21 -10.17 5.86 6.77
CA ARG A 21 -8.85 6.17 6.20
C ARG A 21 -7.75 5.61 7.10
N ILE A 22 -6.81 4.91 6.48
CA ILE A 22 -5.61 4.42 7.15
C ILE A 22 -4.37 5.03 6.51
N GLU A 23 -3.40 5.33 7.35
CA GLU A 23 -2.04 5.59 6.91
C GLU A 23 -1.27 4.28 6.94
N ALA A 24 -0.65 3.95 5.80
CA ALA A 24 0.24 2.81 5.67
C ALA A 24 1.65 3.26 5.31
N GLU A 25 2.60 2.38 5.61
CA GLU A 25 4.00 2.50 5.27
C GLU A 25 4.38 1.43 4.27
N ILE A 26 5.18 1.81 3.28
CA ILE A 26 5.90 0.90 2.42
C ILE A 26 7.38 1.28 2.42
N VAL A 27 8.26 0.29 2.48
CA VAL A 27 9.72 0.52 2.38
C VAL A 27 10.16 0.18 0.97
N ASP A 28 10.80 1.14 0.29
CA ASP A 28 11.33 0.93 -1.05
C ASP A 28 12.64 0.11 -1.02
N ALA A 29 13.11 -0.29 -2.20
CA ALA A 29 14.34 -1.07 -2.33
C ALA A 29 15.61 -0.33 -1.83
N ALA A 30 15.55 0.99 -1.65
CA ALA A 30 16.62 1.79 -1.07
C ALA A 30 16.50 1.91 0.46
N GLY A 31 15.54 1.22 1.09
CA GLY A 31 15.28 1.28 2.52
C GLY A 31 14.53 2.55 2.97
N ARG A 32 13.97 3.33 2.04
CA ARG A 32 13.21 4.54 2.37
C ARG A 32 11.75 4.19 2.62
N ALA A 33 11.23 4.62 3.76
CA ALA A 33 9.82 4.51 4.08
C ALA A 33 9.02 5.60 3.34
N HIS A 34 7.94 5.20 2.68
CA HIS A 34 6.96 6.08 2.05
C HIS A 34 5.62 5.91 2.76
N ARG A 35 4.98 7.03 3.11
CA ARG A 35 3.64 7.03 3.72
C ARG A 35 2.58 7.04 2.63
N LEU A 36 1.50 6.27 2.81
CA LEU A 36 0.38 6.14 1.89
C LEU A 36 -0.90 6.40 2.65
N VAL A 37 -1.81 7.21 2.09
CA VAL A 37 -3.16 7.35 2.62
C VAL A 37 -4.10 6.49 1.79
N ILE A 38 -4.73 5.51 2.44
CA ILE A 38 -5.61 4.55 1.78
C ILE A 38 -7.03 4.75 2.29
N THR A 39 -7.94 4.99 1.35
CA THR A 39 -9.37 5.00 1.62
C THR A 39 -9.88 3.56 1.65
N VAL A 40 -10.36 3.12 2.81
CA VAL A 40 -10.91 1.78 3.00
C VAL A 40 -12.40 1.83 2.62
N PRO A 41 -12.83 1.07 1.59
CA PRO A 41 -14.24 1.07 1.18
C PRO A 41 -15.12 0.57 2.31
N GLU A 42 -16.32 1.13 2.44
CA GLU A 42 -17.26 0.93 3.56
C GLU A 42 -17.49 -0.54 3.95
N ARG A 43 -17.54 -1.46 2.98
CA ARG A 43 -17.68 -2.91 3.24
C ARG A 43 -16.44 -3.55 3.89
N ALA A 44 -15.25 -3.07 3.55
CA ALA A 44 -14.00 -3.47 4.18
C ALA A 44 -13.72 -2.68 5.46
N SER A 45 -14.31 -1.49 5.59
CA SER A 45 -14.25 -0.65 6.78
C SER A 45 -14.71 -1.43 8.00
N HIS A 46 -15.80 -2.20 7.96
CA HIS A 46 -16.22 -2.97 9.14
C HIS A 46 -15.20 -4.02 9.62
N ALA A 47 -14.43 -4.64 8.71
CA ALA A 47 -13.42 -5.64 9.09
C ALA A 47 -12.08 -5.01 9.49
N ALA A 48 -11.66 -3.96 8.80
CA ALA A 48 -10.40 -3.25 9.10
C ALA A 48 -10.54 -2.25 10.26
N THR A 49 -11.70 -1.58 10.37
CA THR A 49 -11.93 -0.53 11.37
C THR A 49 -12.51 -1.04 12.69
N ALA A 50 -13.25 -2.15 12.73
CA ALA A 50 -13.94 -2.53 13.97
C ALA A 50 -13.10 -3.31 15.00
N SER A 51 -11.88 -3.77 14.70
CA SER A 51 -11.13 -4.61 15.67
C SER A 51 -9.62 -4.80 15.46
N THR A 52 -9.00 -4.18 14.46
CA THR A 52 -7.57 -4.45 14.17
C THR A 52 -6.65 -3.39 14.77
N ASP A 53 -6.00 -3.68 15.89
CA ASP A 53 -4.97 -2.80 16.44
C ASP A 53 -3.88 -2.53 15.40
N VAL A 54 -3.47 -1.27 15.28
CA VAL A 54 -2.28 -0.90 14.51
C VAL A 54 -1.04 -1.10 15.38
N PRO A 55 0.08 -1.58 14.82
CA PRO A 55 0.31 -1.83 13.40
C PRO A 55 -0.14 -3.22 12.92
N PHE A 56 -0.58 -3.31 11.65
CA PHE A 56 -0.88 -4.59 10.99
C PHE A 56 -0.45 -4.59 9.52
N ARG A 57 -0.16 -5.78 8.96
CA ARG A 57 0.20 -5.92 7.54
C ARG A 57 -1.03 -5.95 6.65
N LEU A 58 -0.96 -5.30 5.50
CA LEU A 58 -1.98 -5.34 4.45
C LEU A 58 -1.34 -5.54 3.06
N GLY A 59 -2.15 -6.04 2.13
CA GLY A 59 -1.79 -6.11 0.72
C GLY A 59 -2.38 -4.93 -0.05
N LEU A 60 -1.54 -4.20 -0.78
CA LEU A 60 -1.95 -3.13 -1.69
C LEU A 60 -1.94 -3.62 -3.12
N ARG A 61 -3.04 -3.38 -3.84
CA ARG A 61 -3.09 -3.67 -5.27
C ARG A 61 -2.25 -2.64 -6.02
N ALA A 62 -1.37 -3.13 -6.87
CA ALA A 62 -0.54 -2.32 -7.74
C ALA A 62 -0.43 -2.98 -9.12
N GLU A 63 0.10 -2.21 -10.06
CA GLU A 63 0.43 -2.67 -11.41
C GLU A 63 1.94 -2.77 -11.54
N TYR A 64 2.41 -3.92 -12.00
CA TYR A 64 3.79 -4.06 -12.43
C TYR A 64 4.05 -3.18 -13.65
N VAL A 65 5.10 -2.37 -13.57
CA VAL A 65 5.58 -1.54 -14.68
C VAL A 65 6.73 -2.26 -15.38
N ARG A 66 7.83 -2.52 -14.65
CA ARG A 66 9.03 -3.19 -15.17
C ARG A 66 9.94 -3.68 -14.05
N MET A 67 10.92 -4.52 -14.42
CA MET A 67 12.09 -4.81 -13.59
C MET A 67 13.20 -3.79 -13.88
N GLU A 68 13.76 -3.18 -12.84
CA GLU A 68 14.97 -2.35 -12.91
C GLU A 68 16.08 -2.99 -12.06
N GLY A 69 17.01 -3.67 -12.73
CA GLY A 69 18.07 -4.43 -12.07
C GLY A 69 17.49 -5.52 -11.17
N ARG A 70 17.59 -5.33 -9.85
CA ARG A 70 17.06 -6.23 -8.82
C ARG A 70 15.77 -5.74 -8.17
N THR A 71 15.15 -4.69 -8.71
CA THR A 71 13.97 -4.06 -8.13
C THR A 71 12.78 -4.16 -9.07
N VAL A 72 11.58 -4.16 -8.50
CA VAL A 72 10.31 -4.15 -9.23
C VAL A 72 9.74 -2.74 -9.17
N GLU A 73 9.61 -2.08 -10.32
CA GLU A 73 8.86 -0.83 -10.40
C GLU A 73 7.37 -1.14 -10.44
N VAL A 74 6.62 -0.59 -9.50
CA VAL A 74 5.16 -0.72 -9.43
C VAL A 74 4.49 0.66 -9.50
N ARG A 75 3.29 0.69 -10.06
CA ARG A 75 2.36 1.81 -9.99
C ARG A 75 1.21 1.45 -9.09
N PHE A 76 0.91 2.28 -8.10
CA PHE A 76 -0.23 2.04 -7.22
C PHE A 76 -1.54 2.16 -8.00
N ALA A 77 -2.57 1.41 -7.56
CA ALA A 77 -3.90 1.54 -8.11
C ALA A 77 -4.48 2.95 -7.86
N ASP A 78 -5.46 3.34 -8.68
CA ASP A 78 -6.10 4.65 -8.56
C ASP A 78 -6.64 4.92 -7.14
N GLY A 79 -6.37 6.13 -6.64
CA GLY A 79 -6.74 6.54 -5.29
C GLY A 79 -5.71 6.22 -4.21
N VAL A 80 -4.58 5.59 -4.58
CA VAL A 80 -3.42 5.39 -3.69
C VAL A 80 -2.24 6.19 -4.21
N THR A 81 -1.82 7.18 -3.44
CA THR A 81 -0.61 7.97 -3.68
C THR A 81 0.19 8.04 -2.41
N THR A 82 1.51 8.14 -2.53
CA THR A 82 2.33 8.43 -1.37
C THR A 82 2.08 9.88 -0.91
N THR A 83 2.37 10.21 0.34
CA THR A 83 2.24 11.58 0.86
C THR A 83 3.16 12.58 0.14
N GLU A 84 4.21 12.07 -0.50
CA GLU A 84 5.15 12.79 -1.36
C GLU A 84 4.62 12.98 -2.80
N GLY A 85 3.42 12.48 -3.10
CA GLY A 85 2.79 12.59 -4.41
C GLY A 85 3.25 11.56 -5.45
N LEU A 86 3.93 10.49 -5.01
CA LEU A 86 4.38 9.44 -5.93
C LEU A 86 3.22 8.49 -6.26
N GLY A 87 3.03 8.23 -7.55
CA GLY A 87 2.08 7.22 -8.06
C GLY A 87 2.66 5.80 -8.11
N GLY A 88 3.92 5.62 -7.73
CA GLY A 88 4.64 4.35 -7.82
C GLY A 88 6.00 4.41 -7.14
N VAL A 89 6.58 3.24 -6.89
CA VAL A 89 7.86 3.06 -6.17
C VAL A 89 8.60 1.82 -6.68
N CYS A 90 9.92 1.79 -6.52
CA CYS A 90 10.74 0.60 -6.81
C CYS A 90 10.91 -0.25 -5.54
N LEU A 91 10.49 -1.50 -5.61
CA LEU A 91 10.38 -2.40 -4.46
C LEU A 91 11.32 -3.58 -4.56
N ASP A 92 11.65 -4.15 -3.40
CA ASP A 92 12.28 -5.46 -3.35
C ASP A 92 11.30 -6.52 -3.89
N PRO A 93 11.74 -7.46 -4.75
CA PRO A 93 10.87 -8.53 -5.25
C PRO A 93 10.19 -9.35 -4.15
N ASP A 94 10.80 -9.47 -2.96
CA ASP A 94 10.29 -10.29 -1.86
C ASP A 94 9.00 -9.72 -1.23
N ILE A 95 8.75 -8.42 -1.40
CA ILE A 95 7.52 -7.76 -0.91
C ILE A 95 6.44 -7.63 -1.99
N VAL A 96 6.70 -8.14 -3.20
CA VAL A 96 5.78 -8.16 -4.33
C VAL A 96 5.27 -9.58 -4.58
N HIS A 97 3.96 -9.75 -4.48
CA HIS A 97 3.27 -11.01 -4.73
C HIS A 97 2.55 -10.96 -6.08
N TRP A 98 2.89 -11.90 -6.96
CA TRP A 98 2.30 -12.01 -8.30
C TRP A 98 0.94 -12.72 -8.23
N LEU A 99 -0.05 -12.20 -8.97
CA LEU A 99 -1.41 -12.75 -9.06
C LEU A 99 -1.58 -13.68 -10.28
#